data_AF-A0A7S0M5B1-F1
#
_entry.id   AF-A0A7S0M5B1-F1
#
_cell.length_a   1.000
_cell.length_b   1.000
_cell.length_c   1.000
_cell.angle_alpha   90.00
_cell.angle_beta   90.00
_cell.angle_gamma   90.00
#
_symmetry.space_group_name_H-M   'P 1'
#
loop_
_entity.id
_entity.type
_entity.pdbx_description
1 polymer ?
#
loop_
_entity_poly.entity_id
_entity_poly.type
_entity_poly.pdbx_seq_one_letter_code
_entity_poly.pdbx_strand_id
1 'polypeptide(L)'
;ALAFGKILYLVMGVEAYGSFILILIRVTRQDLPIFVVIYTVFLLFFAQLHFFASNSLHSGIREGADSARRIFGAMLGDIAAEDDRVYADSRTTLLVTAVSVANFFFVTVVLLNLLIAMLSSTYDAILQVRHASRARGHVHDPRAP
;
A
#
# COMPACT_ATOMS: atom_id res chain seq x y z
N ALA A 1 4.21 -0.55 18.90
CA ALA A 1 4.35 -1.66 17.92
C ALA A 1 4.57 -3.03 18.59
N LEU A 2 5.61 -3.21 19.43
CA LEU A 2 5.94 -4.51 20.05
C LEU A 2 4.82 -5.11 20.93
N ALA A 3 4.04 -4.27 21.64
CA ALA A 3 2.91 -4.74 22.44
C ALA A 3 1.76 -5.31 21.59
N PHE A 4 1.46 -4.70 20.45
CA PHE A 4 0.42 -5.17 19.52
C PHE A 4 0.81 -6.50 18.85
N GLY A 5 2.09 -6.67 18.51
CA GLY A 5 2.60 -7.94 17.98
C GLY A 5 2.47 -9.09 18.99
N LYS A 6 2.68 -8.82 20.28
CA LYS A 6 2.49 -9.80 21.36
C LYS A 6 1.01 -10.17 21.54
N ILE A 7 0.10 -9.21 21.40
CA ILE A 7 -1.36 -9.47 21.44
C ILE A 7 -1.78 -10.31 20.23
N LEU A 8 -1.29 -10.01 19.03
CA LEU A 8 -1.52 -10.82 17.82
C LEU A 8 -1.03 -12.27 18.01
N TYR A 9 0.12 -12.45 18.64
CA TYR A 9 0.65 -13.78 18.94
C TYR A 9 -0.23 -14.54 19.94
N LEU A 10 -0.80 -13.85 20.95
CA LEU A 10 -1.73 -14.45 21.90
C LEU A 10 -3.03 -14.93 21.22
N VAL A 11 -3.59 -14.11 20.31
CA VAL A 11 -4.84 -14.43 19.60
C VAL A 11 -4.64 -15.55 18.57
N MET A 12 -3.40 -15.81 18.13
CA MET A 12 -3.05 -16.93 17.26
C MET A 12 -3.42 -18.30 17.87
N GLY A 13 -3.40 -18.41 19.21
CA GLY A 13 -3.77 -19.62 19.95
C GLY A 13 -5.27 -19.92 19.96
N VAL A 14 -6.11 -18.99 19.50
CA VAL A 14 -7.57 -19.18 19.44
C VAL A 14 -7.94 -19.78 18.08
N GLU A 15 -8.56 -20.96 18.06
CA GLU A 15 -8.91 -21.70 16.82
C GLU A 15 -9.71 -20.87 15.81
N ALA A 16 -10.58 -19.97 16.29
CA ALA A 16 -11.40 -19.11 15.45
C ALA A 16 -10.57 -18.07 14.67
N TYR A 17 -9.47 -17.56 15.23
CA TYR A 17 -8.71 -16.44 14.68
C TYR A 17 -7.32 -16.83 14.17
N GLY A 18 -6.82 -18.04 14.50
CA GLY A 18 -5.49 -18.50 14.10
C GLY A 18 -5.25 -18.45 12.59
N SER A 19 -6.24 -18.82 11.76
CA SER A 19 -6.12 -18.72 10.30
C SER A 19 -6.06 -17.28 9.79
N PHE A 20 -6.87 -16.38 10.34
CA PHE A 20 -6.87 -14.98 9.97
C PHE A 20 -5.51 -14.32 10.27
N ILE A 21 -4.94 -14.62 11.45
CA ILE A 21 -3.64 -14.08 11.87
C ILE A 21 -2.50 -14.62 11.01
N LEU A 22 -2.53 -15.90 10.63
CA LEU A 22 -1.55 -16.48 9.71
C LEU A 22 -1.57 -15.78 8.34
N ILE A 23 -2.78 -15.49 7.82
CA ILE A 23 -2.95 -14.72 6.57
C ILE A 23 -2.35 -13.33 6.73
N LEU A 24 -2.71 -12.62 7.80
CA LEU A 24 -2.23 -11.27 8.06
C LEU A 24 -0.70 -11.22 8.17
N ILE A 25 -0.08 -12.15 8.89
CA ILE A 25 1.39 -12.22 9.03
C ILE A 25 2.05 -12.48 7.68
N ARG A 26 1.51 -13.39 6.88
CA ARG A 26 2.09 -13.74 5.58
C ARG A 26 2.01 -12.58 4.59
N VAL A 27 0.83 -11.98 4.46
CA VAL A 27 0.61 -10.76 3.68
C VAL A 27 1.59 -9.66 4.09
N THR A 28 1.68 -9.39 5.40
CA THR A 28 2.51 -8.30 5.93
C THR A 28 4.00 -8.53 5.67
N ARG A 29 4.46 -9.78 5.69
CA ARG A 29 5.89 -10.11 5.49
C ARG A 29 6.29 -10.31 4.03
N GLN A 30 5.38 -10.77 3.17
CA GLN A 30 5.71 -11.18 1.80
C GLN A 30 5.18 -10.19 0.76
N ASP A 31 3.90 -9.85 0.80
CA ASP A 31 3.25 -9.09 -0.26
C ASP A 31 3.34 -7.58 -0.02
N LEU A 32 3.15 -7.16 1.23
CA LEU A 32 3.23 -5.76 1.63
C LEU A 32 4.58 -5.10 1.31
N PRO A 33 5.77 -5.71 1.53
CA PRO A 33 7.03 -5.05 1.18
C PRO A 33 7.18 -4.85 -0.34
N ILE A 34 6.72 -5.80 -1.16
CA ILE A 34 6.74 -5.67 -2.63
C ILE A 34 5.83 -4.50 -3.04
N PHE A 35 4.63 -4.44 -2.45
CA PHE A 35 3.71 -3.32 -2.66
C PHE A 35 4.34 -1.98 -2.27
N VAL A 36 4.97 -1.89 -1.10
CA VAL A 36 5.61 -0.66 -0.60
C VAL A 36 6.74 -0.21 -1.53
N VAL A 37 7.53 -1.14 -2.08
CA VAL A 37 8.58 -0.80 -3.06
C VAL A 37 7.97 -0.25 -4.35
N ILE A 38 6.99 -0.93 -4.93
CA ILE A 38 6.29 -0.48 -6.15
C ILE A 38 5.67 0.90 -5.92
N TYR A 39 4.95 1.05 -4.81
CA TYR A 39 4.34 2.31 -4.40
C TYR A 39 5.37 3.44 -4.28
N THR A 40 6.51 3.17 -3.64
CA THR A 40 7.58 4.18 -3.46
C THR A 40 8.15 4.63 -4.80
N VAL A 41 8.33 3.72 -5.77
CA VAL A 41 8.81 4.08 -7.12
C VAL A 41 7.84 5.04 -7.80
N PHE A 42 6.54 4.74 -7.77
CA PHE A 42 5.53 5.63 -8.36
C PHE A 42 5.40 6.95 -7.61
N LEU A 43 5.45 6.92 -6.28
CA LEU A 43 5.43 8.12 -5.45
C LEU A 43 6.58 9.06 -5.81
N LEU A 44 7.80 8.52 -5.95
CA LEU A 44 8.96 9.29 -6.38
C LEU A 44 8.79 9.83 -7.81
N PHE A 45 8.27 9.02 -8.74
CA PHE A 45 8.00 9.45 -10.11
C PHE A 45 7.02 10.64 -10.17
N PHE A 46 5.89 10.55 -9.48
CA PHE A 46 4.91 11.64 -9.42
C PHE A 46 5.41 12.85 -8.63
N ALA A 47 6.21 12.64 -7.58
CA ALA A 47 6.87 13.72 -6.86
C ALA A 47 7.84 14.52 -7.75
N GLN A 48 8.58 13.84 -8.63
CA GLN A 48 9.45 14.48 -9.61
C GLN A 48 8.61 15.23 -10.66
N LEU A 49 7.57 14.61 -11.23
CA LEU A 49 6.66 15.28 -12.17
C LEU A 49 6.03 16.53 -11.57
N HIS A 50 5.60 16.46 -10.32
CA HIS A 50 5.04 17.60 -9.60
C HIS A 50 6.09 18.71 -9.37
N PHE A 51 7.31 18.34 -9.02
CA PHE A 51 8.43 19.29 -8.85
C PHE A 51 8.76 20.02 -10.15
N PHE A 52 8.76 19.31 -11.28
CA PHE A 52 8.92 19.93 -12.61
C PHE A 52 7.71 20.80 -12.99
N ALA A 53 6.49 20.34 -12.73
CA ALA A 53 5.26 21.07 -13.06
C ALA A 53 5.09 22.35 -12.23
N SER A 54 5.58 22.37 -10.98
CA SER A 54 5.54 23.56 -10.13
C SER A 54 6.56 24.63 -10.50
N ASN A 55 7.39 24.39 -11.53
CA ASN A 55 8.32 25.35 -12.13
C ASN A 55 9.20 26.06 -11.07
N SER A 56 9.62 25.33 -10.04
CA SER A 56 10.37 25.87 -8.92
C SER A 56 11.76 26.29 -9.40
N LEU A 57 11.96 27.60 -9.68
CA LEU A 57 13.24 28.19 -10.06
C LEU A 57 14.39 27.95 -9.05
N HIS A 58 14.07 27.43 -7.86
CA HIS A 58 15.02 27.12 -6.81
C HIS A 58 15.15 25.60 -6.66
N SER A 59 16.21 25.05 -7.24
CA SER A 59 16.52 23.61 -7.20
C SER A 59 17.22 23.25 -5.89
N GLY A 60 16.48 22.67 -4.94
CA GLY A 60 17.04 22.14 -3.70
C GLY A 60 16.38 20.83 -3.26
N ILE A 61 17.08 20.09 -2.39
CA ILE A 61 16.63 18.77 -1.87
C ILE A 61 15.38 18.94 -1.00
N ARG A 62 15.24 20.08 -0.32
CA ARG A 62 14.13 20.38 0.58
C ARG A 62 12.82 20.52 -0.20
N GLU A 63 12.87 21.17 -1.36
CA GLU A 63 11.74 21.37 -2.26
C GLU A 63 11.29 20.05 -2.91
N GLY A 64 12.23 19.14 -3.19
CA GLY A 64 11.91 17.78 -3.63
C GLY A 64 11.17 16.96 -2.58
N ALA A 65 11.59 17.04 -1.32
CA ALA A 65 10.91 16.38 -0.20
C ALA A 65 9.51 16.96 0.05
N ASP A 66 9.36 18.28 -0.08
CA ASP A 66 8.06 18.94 0.04
C ASP A 66 7.13 18.56 -1.13
N SER A 67 7.66 18.40 -2.35
CA SER A 67 6.90 17.86 -3.48
C SER A 67 6.37 16.45 -3.22
N ALA A 68 7.21 15.56 -2.67
CA ALA A 68 6.79 14.20 -2.32
C ALA A 68 5.69 14.19 -1.25
N ARG A 69 5.81 15.05 -0.23
CA ARG A 69 4.77 15.22 0.81
C ARG A 69 3.46 15.73 0.23
N ARG A 70 3.51 16.68 -0.69
CA ARG A 70 2.31 17.23 -1.36
C ARG A 70 1.60 16.20 -2.21
N ILE A 71 2.35 15.42 -3.00
CA ILE A 71 1.77 14.33 -3.81
C ILE A 71 1.23 13.20 -2.94
N PHE A 72 1.87 12.92 -1.81
CA PHE A 72 1.35 12.00 -0.82
C PHE A 72 0.06 12.51 -0.16
N GLY A 73 -0.01 13.79 0.21
CA GLY A 73 -1.22 14.43 0.74
C GLY A 73 -2.37 14.41 -0.27
N ALA A 74 -2.09 14.74 -1.53
CA ALA A 74 -3.06 14.72 -2.61
C ALA A 74 -3.69 13.33 -2.82
N MET A 75 -2.91 12.25 -2.62
CA MET A 75 -3.45 10.88 -2.62
C MET A 75 -4.47 10.65 -1.50
N LEU A 76 -4.25 11.20 -0.31
CA LEU A 76 -5.16 11.06 0.84
C LEU A 76 -6.41 11.94 0.73
N GLY A 77 -6.57 12.66 -0.38
CA GLY A 77 -7.64 13.65 -0.54
C GLY A 77 -7.35 14.97 0.17
N ASP A 78 -6.15 15.13 0.72
CA ASP A 78 -5.66 16.39 1.27
C ASP A 78 -5.14 17.26 0.13
N ILE A 79 -6.09 17.79 -0.65
CA ILE A 79 -5.87 18.81 -1.67
C ILE A 79 -6.07 20.19 -1.02
N ALA A 80 -5.69 20.36 0.26
CA ALA A 80 -5.76 21.65 0.91
C ALA A 80 -4.89 22.63 0.11
N ALA A 81 -5.60 23.49 -0.61
CA ALA A 81 -5.09 24.64 -1.32
C ALA A 81 -4.24 25.46 -0.35
N GLU A 82 -2.94 25.55 -0.55
CA GLU A 82 -2.12 26.61 0.05
C GLU A 82 -0.72 26.60 -0.56
N ASP A 83 -0.58 27.38 -1.64
CA ASP A 83 0.33 28.53 -1.65
C ASP A 83 -0.10 29.40 -2.85
N ASP A 84 -0.87 30.47 -2.60
CA ASP A 84 -1.28 31.44 -3.63
C ASP A 84 -0.09 32.03 -4.40
N ARG A 85 1.14 31.79 -3.92
CA ARG A 85 2.40 32.22 -4.52
C ARG A 85 2.98 31.26 -5.56
N VAL A 86 2.61 29.99 -5.55
CA VAL A 86 3.09 28.98 -6.53
C VAL A 86 2.25 29.00 -7.82
N TYR A 87 1.02 29.49 -7.74
CA TYR A 87 0.01 29.45 -8.80
C TYR A 87 -0.25 30.80 -9.48
N ALA A 88 0.80 31.64 -9.60
CA ALA A 88 0.67 32.93 -10.28
C ALA A 88 0.39 32.79 -11.80
N ASP A 89 0.66 31.63 -12.40
CA ASP A 89 0.35 31.32 -13.80
C ASP A 89 -0.74 30.23 -13.91
N SER A 90 -1.76 30.53 -14.72
CA SER A 90 -2.88 29.63 -15.01
C SER A 90 -2.45 28.29 -15.62
N ARG A 91 -1.36 28.28 -16.41
CA ARG A 91 -0.89 27.06 -17.10
C ARG A 91 -0.19 26.08 -16.18
N THR A 92 0.65 26.56 -15.26
CA THR A 92 1.33 25.70 -14.27
C THR A 92 0.33 25.12 -13.28
N THR A 93 -0.68 25.90 -12.90
CA THR A 93 -1.80 25.45 -12.06
C THR A 93 -2.53 24.23 -12.64
N LEU A 94 -2.84 24.28 -13.94
CA LEU A 94 -3.53 23.19 -14.61
C LEU A 94 -2.65 21.93 -14.70
N LEU A 95 -1.35 22.08 -14.99
CA LEU A 95 -0.42 20.96 -15.05
C LEU A 95 -0.23 20.28 -13.69
N VAL A 96 -0.01 21.05 -12.62
CA VAL A 96 0.12 20.52 -11.26
C VAL A 96 -1.15 19.80 -10.83
N THR A 97 -2.32 20.39 -11.09
CA THR A 97 -3.61 19.76 -10.81
C THR A 97 -3.77 18.45 -11.58
N ALA A 98 -3.44 18.44 -12.87
CA ALA A 98 -3.52 17.23 -13.70
C ALA A 98 -2.60 16.12 -13.19
N VAL A 99 -1.36 16.44 -12.78
CA VAL A 99 -0.43 15.47 -12.17
C VAL A 99 -0.98 14.91 -10.86
N SER A 100 -1.52 15.77 -9.99
CA SER A 100 -2.12 15.35 -8.72
C SER A 100 -3.35 14.45 -8.92
N VAL A 101 -4.24 14.79 -9.85
CA VAL A 101 -5.39 13.96 -10.21
C VAL A 101 -4.95 12.63 -10.81
N ALA A 102 -3.97 12.63 -11.73
CA ALA A 102 -3.42 11.41 -12.30
C ALA A 102 -2.81 10.50 -11.22
N ASN A 103 -2.05 11.07 -10.28
CA ASN A 103 -1.52 10.33 -9.13
C ASN A 103 -2.64 9.75 -8.27
N PHE A 104 -3.67 10.54 -7.95
CA PHE A 104 -4.83 10.06 -7.18
C PHE A 104 -5.50 8.86 -7.85
N PHE A 105 -5.81 8.95 -9.14
CA PHE A 105 -6.41 7.82 -9.88
C PHE A 105 -5.46 6.62 -9.93
N PHE A 106 -4.19 6.86 -10.21
CA PHE A 106 -3.22 5.78 -10.30
C PHE A 106 -3.09 5.03 -8.97
N VAL A 107 -2.95 5.73 -7.85
CA VAL A 107 -2.82 5.07 -6.56
C VAL A 107 -4.13 4.43 -6.10
N THR A 108 -5.24 5.17 -6.16
CA THR A 108 -6.52 4.71 -5.63
C THR A 108 -7.14 3.60 -6.48
N VAL A 109 -6.96 3.64 -7.80
CA VAL A 109 -7.54 2.63 -8.70
C VAL A 109 -6.55 1.51 -8.97
N VAL A 110 -5.30 1.82 -9.36
CA VAL A 110 -4.38 0.76 -9.82
C VAL A 110 -3.71 0.08 -8.64
N LEU A 111 -3.10 0.85 -7.74
CA LEU A 111 -2.30 0.27 -6.65
C LEU A 111 -3.18 -0.40 -5.59
N LEU A 112 -4.33 0.17 -5.22
CA LEU A 112 -5.26 -0.53 -4.31
C LEU A 112 -5.81 -1.82 -4.92
N ASN A 113 -6.19 -1.82 -6.20
CA ASN A 113 -6.66 -3.06 -6.85
C ASN A 113 -5.57 -4.13 -6.90
N LEU A 114 -4.32 -3.72 -7.15
CA LEU A 114 -3.17 -4.63 -7.12
C LEU A 114 -2.91 -5.17 -5.71
N LEU A 115 -3.03 -4.34 -4.67
CA LEU A 115 -2.92 -4.78 -3.28
C LEU A 115 -4.02 -5.79 -2.94
N ILE A 116 -5.28 -5.52 -3.30
CA ILE A 116 -6.39 -6.44 -3.08
C ILE A 116 -6.17 -7.77 -3.82
N ALA A 117 -5.67 -7.73 -5.05
CA ALA A 117 -5.35 -8.94 -5.81
C ALA A 117 -4.27 -9.79 -5.14
N MET A 118 -3.21 -9.16 -4.61
CA MET A 118 -2.17 -9.87 -3.85
C MET A 118 -2.72 -10.47 -2.55
N LEU A 119 -3.58 -9.73 -1.83
CA LEU A 119 -4.26 -10.24 -0.63
C LEU A 119 -5.12 -11.47 -0.93
N SER A 120 -5.89 -11.41 -2.03
CA SER A 120 -6.75 -12.53 -2.46
C SER A 120 -5.92 -13.77 -2.80
N SER A 121 -4.84 -13.60 -3.55
CA SER A 121 -3.95 -14.70 -3.91
C SER A 121 -3.34 -15.39 -2.68
N THR A 122 -2.88 -14.62 -1.69
CA THR A 122 -2.32 -15.17 -0.45
C THR A 122 -3.38 -15.82 0.43
N TYR A 123 -4.61 -15.28 0.44
CA TYR A 123 -5.75 -15.88 1.12
C TYR A 123 -6.05 -17.28 0.56
N ASP A 124 -6.15 -17.39 -0.76
CA ASP A 124 -6.43 -18.65 -1.45
C ASP A 124 -5.32 -19.68 -1.23
N ALA A 125 -4.05 -19.25 -1.29
CA ALA A 125 -2.90 -20.11 -1.05
C ALA A 125 -2.92 -20.74 0.35
N ILE A 126 -3.26 -19.96 1.39
CA ILE A 126 -3.31 -20.47 2.77
C ILE A 126 -4.49 -21.42 2.98
N LEU A 127 -5.64 -21.12 2.40
CA LEU A 127 -6.81 -22.01 2.43
C LEU A 127 -6.49 -23.37 1.82
N GLN A 128 -5.86 -23.39 0.65
CA GLN A 128 -5.46 -24.64 -0.02
C GLN A 128 -4.52 -25.47 0.85
N VAL A 129 -3.49 -24.84 1.45
CA VAL A 129 -2.56 -25.53 2.36
C VAL A 129 -3.32 -26.13 3.55
N ARG A 130 -4.27 -25.39 4.14
CA ARG A 130 -5.04 -25.88 5.29
C ARG A 130 -5.96 -27.05 4.93
N HIS A 131 -6.64 -26.98 3.78
CA HIS A 131 -7.47 -28.08 3.29
C HIS A 131 -6.62 -29.34 3.03
N ALA A 132 -5.44 -29.18 2.44
CA ALA A 132 -4.50 -30.28 2.21
C ALA A 132 -3.94 -30.87 3.52
N SER A 133 -3.69 -30.05 4.54
CA SER A 133 -3.25 -30.51 5.87
C SER A 133 -4.36 -31.26 6.62
N ARG A 134 -5.62 -30.81 6.55
CA ARG A 134 -6.76 -31.55 7.12
C ARG A 134 -6.99 -32.87 6.42
N ALA A 135 -6.91 -32.92 5.09
CA ALA A 135 -7.06 -34.15 4.32
C ALA A 135 -5.98 -35.19 4.69
N ARG A 136 -4.73 -34.77 4.89
CA ARG A 136 -3.64 -35.66 5.33
C ARG A 136 -3.77 -36.14 6.77
N GLY A 137 -4.35 -35.34 7.66
CA GLY A 137 -4.63 -35.75 9.05
C GLY A 137 -5.60 -36.93 9.17
N HIS A 138 -6.50 -37.12 8.20
CA HIS A 138 -7.45 -38.24 8.17
C HIS A 138 -6.88 -39.53 7.55
N VAL A 139 -5.79 -39.46 6.78
CA VAL A 139 -5.17 -40.64 6.12
C VAL A 139 -4.26 -41.41 7.07
N HIS A 140 -3.85 -40.81 8.18
CA HIS A 140 -2.93 -41.42 9.15
C HIS A 140 -3.59 -41.85 10.47
N ASP A 141 -4.91 -42.00 10.50
CA ASP A 141 -5.58 -42.67 11.61
C ASP A 141 -5.63 -44.19 11.33
N PRO A 142 -4.77 -45.02 11.96
CA PRO A 142 -4.83 -46.48 11.82
C PRO A 142 -6.09 -47.11 12.46
N ARG A 143 -7.07 -46.30 12.88
CA ARG A 143 -8.34 -46.74 13.47
C ARG A 143 -9.57 -46.45 12.61
N ALA A 144 -9.40 -46.05 11.34
CA ALA A 144 -10.52 -46.08 10.41
C ALA A 144 -10.92 -47.56 10.16
N PRO A 145 -12.22 -47.91 10.27
CA PRO A 145 -12.71 -49.30 10.24
C PRO A 145 -12.47 -50.02 8.92
#